data_AF-A0A3Q3GAT9-F1
#
_entry.id   AF-A0A3Q3GAT9-F1
#
_cell.length_a   1.000
_cell.length_b   1.000
_cell.length_c   1.000
_cell.angle_alpha   90.00
_cell.angle_beta   90.00
_cell.angle_gamma   90.00
#
_symmetry.space_group_name_H-M   'P 1'
#
loop_
_entity.id
_entity.type
_entity.pdbx_description
1 polymer ?
#
loop_
_entity_poly.entity_id
_entity_poly.type
_entity_poly.pdbx_seq_one_letter_code
_entity_poly.pdbx_strand_id
1 'polypeptide(L)'
;MSLKNRGDRGFYFHTVLSLARSLAAHQQAPTEKVQKLQCMCPVDCRGVFQLDERRRDAVIALGIFLVESDLQHKDVIFPYLLGLLKGLPKVQWIEESSACKRQDSLPVAETFSFCLVTLLSDVSQRDKNLQRQILEAVMDIMQVLQDICKNPDTNDKGGSIIHLIYSKYDV
;
A
#
# COMPACT_ATOMS: atom_id res chain seq x y z
N MET A 1 -2.92 -31.74 -14.69
CA MET A 1 -2.83 -31.32 -13.27
C MET A 1 -3.40 -29.92 -13.12
N SER A 2 -4.02 -29.64 -11.99
CA SER A 2 -5.14 -28.70 -11.76
C SER A 2 -4.86 -27.21 -12.01
N LEU A 3 -5.72 -26.56 -12.81
CA LEU A 3 -5.79 -25.11 -13.09
C LEU A 3 -6.59 -24.30 -12.02
N LYS A 4 -6.76 -24.85 -10.81
CA LYS A 4 -7.72 -24.37 -9.82
C LYS A 4 -7.02 -23.49 -8.77
N ASN A 5 -6.83 -22.20 -9.08
CA ASN A 5 -6.75 -21.07 -8.10
C ASN A 5 -6.41 -19.69 -8.71
N ARG A 6 -6.30 -19.53 -10.04
CA ARG A 6 -6.12 -18.19 -10.65
C ARG A 6 -7.38 -17.32 -10.67
N GLY A 7 -8.56 -17.88 -10.41
CA GLY A 7 -9.85 -17.19 -10.58
C GLY A 7 -10.19 -16.18 -9.48
N ASP A 8 -9.79 -16.43 -8.22
CA ASP A 8 -10.23 -15.60 -7.09
C ASP A 8 -9.34 -14.35 -6.89
N ARG A 9 -8.04 -14.46 -7.19
CA ARG A 9 -7.05 -13.38 -7.06
C ARG A 9 -7.40 -12.14 -7.88
N GLY A 10 -7.72 -12.34 -9.16
CA GLY A 10 -8.16 -11.22 -10.02
C GLY A 10 -9.55 -10.73 -9.64
N PHE A 11 -10.43 -11.63 -9.21
CA PHE A 11 -11.83 -11.31 -8.97
C PHE A 11 -12.02 -10.32 -7.81
N TYR A 12 -11.34 -10.52 -6.68
CA TYR A 12 -11.43 -9.59 -5.55
C TYR A 12 -10.90 -8.21 -5.93
N PHE A 13 -9.66 -8.13 -6.45
CA PHE A 13 -9.06 -6.87 -6.87
C PHE A 13 -9.95 -6.13 -7.87
N HIS A 14 -10.42 -6.81 -8.92
CA HIS A 14 -11.31 -6.21 -9.91
C HIS A 14 -12.62 -5.71 -9.28
N THR A 15 -13.19 -6.44 -8.33
CA THR A 15 -14.42 -6.02 -7.65
C THR A 15 -14.22 -4.76 -6.82
N VAL A 16 -13.17 -4.73 -5.99
CA VAL A 16 -12.86 -3.56 -5.14
C VAL A 16 -12.47 -2.35 -6.00
N LEU A 17 -11.70 -2.57 -7.06
CA LEU A 17 -11.34 -1.53 -8.01
C LEU A 17 -12.58 -0.98 -8.76
N SER A 18 -13.48 -1.84 -9.22
CA SER A 18 -14.73 -1.44 -9.85
C SER A 18 -15.60 -0.62 -8.89
N LEU A 19 -15.65 -0.99 -7.60
CA LEU A 19 -16.32 -0.19 -6.58
C LEU A 19 -15.68 1.19 -6.44
N ALA A 20 -14.35 1.26 -6.31
CA ALA A 20 -13.61 2.52 -6.20
C ALA A 20 -13.89 3.45 -7.39
N ARG A 21 -13.79 2.94 -8.62
CA ARG A 21 -14.08 3.71 -9.84
C ARG A 21 -15.53 4.16 -9.94
N SER A 22 -16.47 3.27 -9.58
CA SER A 22 -17.89 3.63 -9.54
C SER A 22 -18.16 4.74 -8.54
N LEU A 23 -17.52 4.72 -7.36
CA LEU A 23 -17.61 5.82 -6.40
C LEU A 23 -16.97 7.10 -6.94
N ALA A 24 -15.81 7.00 -7.58
CA ALA A 24 -15.12 8.16 -8.16
C ALA A 24 -15.90 8.86 -9.28
N ALA A 25 -16.73 8.13 -10.02
CA ALA A 25 -17.60 8.68 -11.04
C ALA A 25 -18.75 9.55 -10.47
N HIS A 26 -19.02 9.51 -9.17
CA HIS A 26 -20.00 10.40 -8.55
C HIS A 26 -19.40 11.79 -8.34
N GLN A 27 -20.15 12.84 -8.71
CA GLN A 27 -19.76 14.23 -8.43
C GLN A 27 -19.55 14.48 -6.92
N GLN A 28 -20.32 13.79 -6.08
CA GLN A 28 -20.11 13.73 -4.63
C GLN A 28 -20.37 12.30 -4.15
N ALA A 29 -19.29 11.56 -3.90
CA ALA A 29 -19.35 10.19 -3.44
C ALA A 29 -19.93 10.12 -2.02
N PRO A 30 -20.95 9.28 -1.76
CA PRO A 30 -21.54 9.15 -0.44
C PRO A 30 -20.52 8.66 0.60
N THR A 31 -20.36 9.41 1.70
CA THR A 31 -19.38 9.13 2.76
C THR A 31 -19.48 7.70 3.28
N GLU A 32 -20.69 7.19 3.52
CA GLU A 32 -20.90 5.82 4.00
C GLU A 32 -20.34 4.76 3.06
N LYS A 33 -20.41 4.97 1.74
CA LYS A 33 -19.88 4.03 0.76
C LYS A 33 -18.36 4.11 0.65
N VAL A 34 -17.80 5.31 0.76
CA VAL A 34 -16.34 5.51 0.81
C VAL A 34 -15.75 4.92 2.09
N GLN A 35 -16.44 5.07 3.23
CA GLN A 35 -16.06 4.43 4.48
C GLN A 35 -16.06 2.90 4.37
N LYS A 36 -17.04 2.29 3.68
CA LYS A 36 -17.02 0.84 3.44
C LYS A 36 -15.78 0.40 2.66
N LEU A 37 -15.36 1.16 1.65
CA LEU A 37 -14.10 0.90 0.93
C LEU A 37 -12.88 1.04 1.87
N GLN A 38 -12.86 2.09 2.70
CA GLN A 38 -11.79 2.31 3.67
C GLN A 38 -11.72 1.20 4.73
N CYS A 39 -12.85 0.67 5.19
CA CYS A 39 -12.90 -0.43 6.17
C CYS A 39 -12.31 -1.75 5.64
N MET A 40 -12.12 -1.90 4.33
CA MET A 40 -11.43 -3.05 3.74
C MET A 40 -9.90 -2.93 3.82
N CYS A 41 -9.39 -1.73 4.10
CA CYS A 41 -7.97 -1.44 4.20
C CYS A 41 -7.41 -1.86 5.58
N PRO A 42 -6.09 -2.08 5.72
CA PRO A 42 -5.49 -2.44 7.01
C PRO A 42 -5.65 -1.32 8.03
N VAL A 43 -5.91 -1.68 9.28
CA VAL A 43 -5.96 -0.74 10.41
C VAL A 43 -4.59 -0.69 11.08
N ASP A 44 -4.21 0.50 11.55
CA ASP A 44 -3.02 0.68 12.37
C ASP A 44 -3.25 0.08 13.78
N CYS A 45 -2.45 -0.92 14.14
CA CYS A 45 -2.42 -1.50 15.47
C CYS A 45 -1.12 -1.12 16.18
N ARG A 46 -1.12 0.03 16.88
CA ARG A 46 0.03 0.54 17.65
C ARG A 46 1.28 0.83 16.80
N GLY A 47 1.10 1.40 15.62
CA GLY A 47 2.17 1.74 14.68
C GLY A 47 2.60 0.57 13.79
N VAL A 48 1.79 -0.49 13.71
CA VAL A 48 2.06 -1.70 12.91
C VAL A 48 0.85 -2.05 12.07
N PHE A 49 1.03 -2.07 10.75
CA PHE A 49 0.04 -2.55 9.80
C PHE A 49 0.29 -4.03 9.49
N GLN A 50 -0.78 -4.77 9.23
CA GLN A 50 -0.73 -6.14 8.72
C GLN A 50 -1.30 -6.18 7.31
N LEU A 51 -0.47 -6.55 6.34
CA LEU A 51 -0.78 -6.51 4.91
C LEU A 51 -0.85 -7.93 4.33
N ASP A 52 -2.06 -8.45 4.18
CA ASP A 52 -2.39 -9.58 3.30
C ASP A 52 -2.71 -9.09 1.87
N GLU A 53 -2.97 -10.02 0.94
CA GLU A 53 -3.29 -9.70 -0.46
C GLU A 53 -4.51 -8.78 -0.59
N ARG A 54 -5.61 -9.10 0.10
CA ARG A 54 -6.86 -8.34 0.01
C ARG A 54 -6.74 -6.93 0.58
N ARG A 55 -6.00 -6.77 1.67
CA ARG A 55 -5.75 -5.47 2.30
C ARG A 55 -4.89 -4.58 1.41
N ARG A 56 -3.89 -5.14 0.72
CA ARG A 56 -3.08 -4.40 -0.26
C ARG A 56 -3.94 -3.90 -1.41
N ASP A 57 -4.75 -4.78 -1.99
CA ASP A 57 -5.68 -4.46 -3.08
C ASP A 57 -6.67 -3.35 -2.68
N ALA A 58 -7.20 -3.40 -1.45
CA ALA A 58 -8.08 -2.37 -0.91
C ALA A 58 -7.41 -1.00 -0.80
N VAL A 59 -6.15 -0.93 -0.35
CA VAL A 59 -5.39 0.32 -0.28
C VAL A 59 -5.18 0.92 -1.67
N ILE A 60 -4.79 0.08 -2.64
CA ILE A 60 -4.58 0.56 -4.02
C ILE A 60 -5.89 1.08 -4.61
N ALA A 61 -7.00 0.36 -4.43
CA ALA A 61 -8.31 0.82 -4.88
C ALA A 61 -8.75 2.12 -4.18
N LEU A 62 -8.49 2.29 -2.88
CA LEU A 62 -8.79 3.52 -2.14
C LEU A 62 -7.96 4.71 -2.67
N GLY A 63 -6.68 4.51 -2.98
CA GLY A 63 -5.85 5.54 -3.59
C GLY A 63 -6.30 5.90 -5.00
N ILE A 64 -6.70 4.92 -5.81
CA ILE A 64 -7.29 5.16 -7.14
C ILE A 64 -8.57 5.97 -7.01
N PHE A 65 -9.46 5.64 -6.07
CA PHE A 65 -10.64 6.46 -5.78
C PHE A 65 -10.26 7.90 -5.46
N LEU A 66 -9.29 8.12 -4.56
CA LEU A 66 -8.87 9.46 -4.16
C LEU A 66 -8.38 10.28 -5.38
N VAL A 67 -7.57 9.68 -6.25
CA VAL A 67 -7.06 10.34 -7.45
C VAL A 67 -8.16 10.55 -8.49
N GLU A 68 -8.91 9.51 -8.88
CA GLU A 68 -9.91 9.59 -9.94
C GLU A 68 -11.12 10.47 -9.57
N SER A 69 -11.47 10.56 -8.28
CA SER A 69 -12.58 11.42 -7.78
C SER A 69 -12.23 12.91 -7.67
N ASP A 70 -11.00 13.29 -8.03
CA ASP A 70 -10.44 14.62 -7.79
C ASP A 70 -10.36 15.02 -6.31
N LEU A 71 -9.76 14.12 -5.52
CA LEU A 71 -9.46 14.30 -4.10
C LEU A 71 -10.69 14.43 -3.19
N GLN A 72 -11.80 13.77 -3.51
CA GLN A 72 -12.93 13.68 -2.59
C GLN A 72 -12.53 12.92 -1.31
N HIS A 73 -13.07 13.36 -0.17
CA HIS A 73 -12.79 12.78 1.16
C HIS A 73 -11.30 12.79 1.55
N LYS A 74 -10.50 13.68 0.95
CA LYS A 74 -9.05 13.76 1.21
C LYS A 74 -8.70 13.94 2.68
N ASP A 75 -9.51 14.67 3.45
CA ASP A 75 -9.24 14.95 4.88
C ASP A 75 -9.22 13.68 5.74
N VAL A 76 -9.78 12.57 5.25
CA VAL A 76 -9.77 11.26 5.92
C VAL A 76 -8.82 10.30 5.22
N ILE A 77 -8.85 10.24 3.89
CA ILE A 77 -8.09 9.24 3.13
C ILE A 77 -6.60 9.59 3.07
N PHE A 78 -6.25 10.87 2.88
CA PHE A 78 -4.86 11.27 2.76
C PHE A 78 -4.05 11.01 4.04
N PRO A 79 -4.51 11.41 5.25
CA PRO A 79 -3.79 11.09 6.49
C PRO A 79 -3.60 9.59 6.69
N TYR A 80 -4.59 8.78 6.30
CA TYR A 80 -4.51 7.33 6.34
C TYR A 80 -3.39 6.78 5.42
N LEU A 81 -3.38 7.17 4.14
CA LEU A 81 -2.37 6.72 3.18
C LEU A 81 -0.96 7.20 3.57
N LEU A 82 -0.83 8.43 4.09
CA LEU A 82 0.43 8.97 4.57
C LEU A 82 0.92 8.23 5.82
N GLY A 83 0.02 7.89 6.74
CA GLY A 83 0.32 7.07 7.92
C GLY A 83 0.78 5.67 7.54
N LEU A 84 0.13 5.04 6.56
CA LEU A 84 0.54 3.74 6.02
C LEU A 84 1.91 3.80 5.37
N LEU A 85 2.20 4.84 4.57
CA LEU A 85 3.51 5.08 3.99
C LEU A 85 4.59 5.13 5.09
N LYS A 86 4.37 5.94 6.14
CA LYS A 86 5.29 6.04 7.31
C LYS A 86 5.41 4.73 8.10
N GLY A 87 4.40 3.88 8.06
CA GLY A 87 4.37 2.57 8.72
C GLY A 87 5.09 1.46 7.96
N LEU A 88 5.45 1.66 6.67
CA LEU A 88 6.06 0.62 5.83
C LEU A 88 7.32 -0.04 6.44
N PRO A 89 8.24 0.66 7.13
CA PRO A 89 9.41 0.00 7.72
C PRO A 89 9.07 -1.07 8.78
N LYS A 90 7.90 -0.96 9.41
CA LYS A 90 7.44 -1.82 10.52
C LYS A 90 6.28 -2.75 10.14
N VAL A 91 5.85 -2.71 8.89
CA VAL A 91 4.68 -3.46 8.43
C VAL A 91 4.93 -4.96 8.48
N GLN A 92 3.90 -5.72 8.86
CA GLN A 92 3.92 -7.17 8.82
C GLN A 92 3.33 -7.64 7.49
N TRP A 93 4.17 -8.20 6.64
CA TRP A 93 3.77 -8.80 5.37
C TRP A 93 3.22 -10.20 5.61
N ILE A 94 1.93 -10.39 5.33
CA ILE A 94 1.30 -11.70 5.35
C ILE A 94 1.32 -12.22 3.92
N GLU A 95 2.31 -13.06 3.62
CA GLU A 95 2.39 -13.75 2.34
C GLU A 95 1.57 -15.03 2.41
N GLU A 96 0.50 -15.13 1.63
CA GLU A 96 -0.12 -16.41 1.35
C GLU A 96 0.85 -17.23 0.50
N SER A 97 1.38 -18.30 1.08
CA SER A 97 2.34 -19.22 0.46
C SER A 97 1.79 -19.74 -0.87
N SER A 98 2.11 -19.05 -1.96
CA SER A 98 1.87 -19.55 -3.30
C SER A 98 3.22 -19.90 -3.91
N ALA A 99 3.36 -21.18 -4.23
CA ALA A 99 4.54 -21.89 -4.68
C ALA A 99 5.04 -21.45 -6.08
N CYS A 100 5.14 -20.15 -6.31
CA CYS A 100 5.60 -19.59 -7.57
C CYS A 100 6.46 -18.37 -7.27
N LYS A 101 7.63 -18.59 -6.68
CA LYS A 101 8.77 -17.70 -6.88
C LYS A 101 9.08 -17.74 -8.38
N ARG A 102 8.39 -16.91 -9.18
CA ARG A 102 8.88 -16.63 -10.52
C ARG A 102 10.18 -15.86 -10.32
N GLN A 103 11.25 -16.38 -10.91
CA GLN A 103 12.61 -15.87 -10.73
C GLN A 103 12.71 -14.36 -11.04
N ASP A 104 11.78 -13.82 -11.84
CA ASP A 104 11.77 -12.44 -12.32
C ASP A 104 10.74 -11.49 -11.63
N SER A 105 9.94 -11.91 -10.64
CA SER A 105 8.92 -11.02 -10.03
C SER A 105 9.47 -10.29 -8.79
N LEU A 106 9.36 -8.96 -8.74
CA LEU A 106 9.73 -8.15 -7.56
C LEU A 106 9.03 -8.66 -6.28
N PRO A 107 9.66 -8.51 -5.09
CA PRO A 107 8.99 -8.75 -3.82
C PRO A 107 7.66 -7.99 -3.71
N VAL A 108 6.70 -8.59 -3.01
CA VAL A 108 5.38 -7.98 -2.77
C VAL A 108 5.51 -6.63 -2.07
N ALA A 109 6.45 -6.53 -1.14
CA ALA A 109 6.72 -5.31 -0.40
C ALA A 109 7.19 -4.16 -1.31
N GLU A 110 8.11 -4.44 -2.23
CA GLU A 110 8.58 -3.44 -3.20
C GLU A 110 7.46 -3.01 -4.13
N THR A 111 6.73 -3.96 -4.69
CA THR A 111 5.61 -3.68 -5.61
C THR A 111 4.55 -2.80 -4.95
N PHE A 112 4.13 -3.15 -3.73
CA PHE A 112 3.14 -2.38 -3.00
C PHE A 112 3.65 -0.97 -2.63
N SER A 113 4.88 -0.88 -2.12
CA SER A 113 5.49 0.40 -1.73
C SER A 113 5.61 1.34 -2.93
N PHE A 114 6.01 0.81 -4.09
CA PHE A 114 6.07 1.54 -5.34
C PHE A 114 4.67 2.09 -5.71
N CYS A 115 3.66 1.23 -5.76
CA CYS A 115 2.29 1.66 -6.09
C CYS A 115 1.76 2.73 -5.12
N LEU A 116 2.00 2.58 -3.81
CA LEU A 116 1.58 3.57 -2.82
C LEU A 116 2.25 4.93 -3.03
N VAL A 117 3.56 4.96 -3.30
CA VAL A 117 4.31 6.19 -3.57
C VAL A 117 3.86 6.82 -4.90
N THR A 118 3.58 6.02 -5.93
CA THR A 118 3.03 6.52 -7.21
C THR A 118 1.68 7.19 -6.98
N LEU A 119 0.77 6.56 -6.24
CA LEU A 119 -0.55 7.13 -5.92
C LEU A 119 -0.42 8.46 -5.16
N LEU A 120 0.46 8.52 -4.15
CA LEU A 120 0.72 9.76 -3.42
C LEU A 120 1.36 10.83 -4.32
N SER A 121 2.20 10.43 -5.28
CA SER A 121 2.77 11.35 -6.26
C SER A 121 1.68 11.97 -7.15
N ASP A 122 0.68 11.20 -7.56
CA ASP A 122 -0.48 11.73 -8.30
C ASP A 122 -1.34 12.67 -7.45
N VAL A 123 -1.52 12.36 -6.16
CA VAL A 123 -2.17 13.28 -5.20
C VAL A 123 -1.39 14.60 -5.09
N SER A 124 -0.06 14.55 -5.02
CA SER A 124 0.80 15.74 -4.92
C SER A 124 0.72 16.66 -6.14
N GLN A 125 0.41 16.10 -7.32
CA GLN A 125 0.22 16.87 -8.55
C GLN A 125 -1.10 17.65 -8.52
N ARG A 126 -2.13 17.10 -7.88
CA ARG A 126 -3.46 17.69 -7.76
C ARG A 126 -3.61 18.70 -6.62
N ASP A 127 -2.91 18.51 -5.49
CA ASP A 127 -2.94 19.44 -4.35
C ASP A 127 -1.53 19.78 -3.84
N LYS A 128 -1.11 21.03 -4.13
CA LYS A 128 0.19 21.56 -3.74
C LYS A 128 0.39 21.67 -2.22
N ASN A 129 -0.68 21.76 -1.44
CA ASN A 129 -0.58 21.81 0.02
C ASN A 129 -0.18 20.44 0.60
N LEU A 130 -0.54 19.35 -0.09
CA LEU A 130 -0.19 17.99 0.29
C LEU A 130 1.22 17.60 -0.21
N GLN A 131 1.69 18.23 -1.28
CA GLN A 131 2.99 17.94 -1.89
C GLN A 131 4.15 17.96 -0.87
N ARG A 132 4.22 18.99 -0.04
CA ARG A 132 5.26 19.10 1.00
C ARG A 132 5.21 17.92 1.97
N GLN A 133 4.02 17.61 2.49
CA GLN A 133 3.83 16.53 3.47
C GLN A 133 4.21 15.16 2.91
N ILE A 134 3.91 14.93 1.63
CA ILE A 134 4.28 13.69 0.93
C ILE A 134 5.80 13.60 0.76
N LEU A 135 6.44 14.69 0.30
CA LEU A 135 7.88 14.70 0.10
C LEU A 135 8.64 14.51 1.42
N GLU A 136 8.22 15.20 2.48
CA GLU A 136 8.77 15.03 3.84
C GLU A 136 8.63 13.58 4.31
N ALA A 137 7.44 12.97 4.16
CA ALA A 137 7.23 11.58 4.54
C ALA A 137 8.11 10.59 3.75
N VAL A 138 8.28 10.81 2.44
CA VAL A 138 9.18 9.96 1.61
C VAL A 138 10.63 10.12 2.06
N MET A 139 11.08 11.35 2.34
CA MET A 139 12.43 11.60 2.84
C MET A 139 12.67 10.95 4.22
N ASP A 140 11.72 11.07 5.14
CA ASP A 140 11.78 10.44 6.46
C ASP A 140 11.95 8.93 6.35
N ILE A 141 11.21 8.28 5.45
CA ILE A 141 11.29 6.83 5.25
C ILE A 141 12.61 6.43 4.61
N MET A 142 13.08 7.18 3.61
CA MET A 142 14.39 6.93 3.00
C MET A 142 15.50 7.02 4.05
N GLN A 143 15.41 7.94 5.00
CA GLN A 143 16.35 8.04 6.12
C GLN A 143 16.26 6.82 7.04
N VAL A 144 15.05 6.41 7.43
CA VAL A 144 14.84 5.20 8.24
C VAL A 144 15.41 3.96 7.55
N LEU A 145 15.10 3.76 6.27
CA LEU A 145 15.62 2.64 5.49
C LEU A 145 17.15 2.68 5.38
N GLN A 146 17.73 3.86 5.17
CA GLN A 146 19.18 4.04 5.16
C GLN A 146 19.82 3.63 6.50
N ASP A 147 19.21 4.03 7.62
CA ASP A 147 19.74 3.73 8.95
C ASP A 147 19.68 2.23 9.27
N ILE A 148 18.63 1.53 8.80
CA ILE A 148 18.56 0.07 8.92
C ILE A 148 19.62 -0.59 8.04
N CYS A 149 19.83 -0.14 6.80
CA CYS A 149 20.88 -0.68 5.93
C CYS A 149 22.30 -0.49 6.50
N LYS A 150 22.53 0.60 7.26
CA LYS A 150 23.81 0.84 7.95
C LYS A 150 24.01 -0.01 9.20
N ASN A 151 22.93 -0.48 9.82
CA ASN A 151 22.95 -1.23 11.08
C ASN A 151 22.04 -2.47 10.98
N PRO A 152 22.43 -3.49 10.19
CA PRO A 152 21.60 -4.68 9.98
C PRO A 152 21.37 -5.48 11.28
N ASP A 153 22.35 -5.50 12.19
CA ASP A 153 22.34 -6.34 13.40
C ASP A 153 21.37 -5.86 14.50
N THR A 154 20.90 -4.61 14.46
CA THR A 154 20.00 -4.06 15.49
C THR A 154 18.51 -4.33 15.22
N ASN A 155 18.16 -4.79 14.02
CA ASN A 155 16.77 -4.96 13.57
C ASN A 155 16.37 -6.42 13.29
N ASP A 156 17.00 -7.37 13.99
CA ASP A 156 16.79 -8.83 13.89
C ASP A 156 15.43 -9.33 14.46
N LYS A 157 14.35 -8.56 14.25
CA LYS A 157 12.98 -8.97 14.56
C LYS A 157 12.16 -8.99 13.27
N GLY A 158 12.30 -10.12 12.58
CA GLY A 158 11.40 -10.72 11.58
C GLY A 158 10.38 -9.82 10.88
N GLY A 159 10.58 -9.63 9.56
CA GLY A 159 9.51 -9.21 8.63
C GLY A 159 9.64 -7.80 8.06
N SER A 160 10.68 -7.04 8.39
CA SER A 160 10.90 -5.71 7.78
C SER A 160 11.20 -5.83 6.27
N ILE A 161 10.90 -4.77 5.50
CA ILE A 161 11.16 -4.62 4.06
C ILE A 161 12.56 -5.11 3.66
N ILE A 162 13.51 -4.95 4.57
CA ILE A 162 14.92 -5.31 4.38
C ILE A 162 15.13 -6.82 4.36
N HIS A 163 14.38 -7.62 5.14
CA HIS A 163 14.49 -9.08 5.06
C HIS A 163 13.95 -9.64 3.72
N LEU A 164 13.03 -8.91 3.07
CA LEU A 164 12.50 -9.23 1.74
C LEU A 164 13.45 -8.80 0.61
N ILE A 165 14.16 -7.69 0.78
CA ILE A 165 15.20 -7.24 -0.17
C ILE A 165 16.45 -8.13 -0.04
N TYR A 166 16.98 -8.34 1.18
CA TYR A 166 18.17 -9.15 1.40
C TYR A 166 17.97 -10.63 1.02
N SER A 167 16.82 -11.24 1.31
CA SER A 167 16.55 -12.65 0.94
C SER A 167 16.46 -12.89 -0.56
N LYS A 168 16.33 -11.85 -1.39
CA LYS A 168 16.22 -11.97 -2.85
C LYS A 168 17.48 -11.53 -3.60
N TYR A 169 18.30 -10.68 -2.99
CA TYR A 169 19.47 -10.08 -3.64
C TYR A 169 20.83 -10.61 -3.15
N ASP A 170 20.87 -11.67 -2.32
CA ASP A 170 22.08 -12.39 -1.83
C ASP A 170 23.39 -11.62 -2.10
N VAL A 171 23.70 -10.69 -1.19
CA VAL A 171 25.02 -10.05 -1.06
C VAL A 171 25.80 -10.79 0.02
#